data_AF-A0A5C3EN62-F1
#
_entry.id   AF-A0A5C3EN62-F1
#
_cell.length_a   1.000
_cell.length_b   1.000
_cell.length_c   1.000
_cell.angle_alpha   90.00
_cell.angle_beta   90.00
_cell.angle_gamma   90.00
#
_symmetry.space_group_name_H-M   'P 1'
#
loop_
_entity.id
_entity.type
_entity.pdbx_description
1 polymer ?
#
loop_
_entity_poly.entity_id
_entity_poly.type
_entity_poly.pdbx_seq_one_letter_code
_entity_poly.pdbx_strand_id
1 'polypeptide(L)'
;MAIRLLSSLVCGALLLSSTLATPVTTSAQPSIKHVLLRESEGYHDEVWAPFLADLASSPHIKTTFSRHYHRWNMPNITDRIPFVNPPTLQGFGTSHKTEFPITPEAVLEKKVDYILTISCDADFYWRPAEYQRLFHETDVKLLCVNHDTHNVAGAIKQYRDVTKLWIDANRIIFLVLSEHVGKNLQKQLAARGSKPVNYEVYVPVMDLPQGIETERAEDKEKAFVIQGNFESGRRDYNKVFQHLRDGLAALPAGTTESEKPKLVLIGSGKKLEIPQDLTKNVDMHMNLEYPEFYKTLGKSAVLLPAFGGPAYYTEKASSTINAAIIGGTVIIGNQTMLNAYTFLNDKIVFNTNPGESDVQAAIRYLSLDQTTRNDRLKYIREYRHQLIRQNRALLEELVNPSAVASQASNKSTKAMVGQYFDAAKSIPAEHPHSSGAGFVVFLGLILAFIFRRSLVRQYKSIKGQYFAEQTAERDYIPVSMSNTPVMRAAN
;
A
#
# COMPACT_ATOMS: atom_id res chain seq x y z
N MET A 1 -44.69 -32.26 -28.16
CA MET A 1 -43.93 -30.99 -27.99
C MET A 1 -44.25 -30.29 -26.66
N ALA A 2 -45.52 -30.18 -26.25
CA ALA A 2 -45.94 -29.55 -24.97
C ALA A 2 -45.36 -30.18 -23.68
N ILE A 3 -45.16 -31.51 -23.64
CA ILE A 3 -44.63 -32.21 -22.44
C ILE A 3 -43.13 -31.92 -22.21
N ARG A 4 -42.34 -31.70 -23.28
CA ARG A 4 -40.91 -31.36 -23.16
C ARG A 4 -40.71 -29.92 -22.66
N LEU A 5 -41.57 -28.99 -23.07
CA LEU A 5 -41.61 -27.61 -22.58
C LEU A 5 -42.01 -27.53 -21.10
N LEU A 6 -42.98 -28.35 -20.66
CA LEU A 6 -43.39 -28.38 -19.26
C LEU A 6 -42.27 -28.93 -18.35
N SER A 7 -41.54 -29.97 -18.79
CA SER A 7 -40.45 -30.53 -17.98
C SER A 7 -39.24 -29.59 -17.85
N SER A 8 -38.96 -28.78 -18.89
CA SER A 8 -37.89 -27.78 -18.85
C SER A 8 -38.28 -26.54 -18.04
N LEU A 9 -39.56 -26.14 -18.06
CA LEU A 9 -40.11 -25.11 -17.17
C LEU A 9 -40.15 -25.55 -15.70
N VAL A 10 -40.48 -26.81 -15.42
CA VAL A 10 -40.55 -27.34 -14.05
C VAL A 10 -39.15 -27.59 -13.47
N CYS A 11 -38.19 -28.12 -14.26
CA CYS A 11 -36.79 -28.18 -13.84
C CYS A 11 -36.16 -26.79 -13.65
N GLY A 12 -36.48 -25.83 -14.54
CA GLY A 12 -36.07 -24.44 -14.39
C GLY A 12 -36.63 -23.80 -13.12
N ALA A 13 -37.92 -23.99 -12.83
CA ALA A 13 -38.57 -23.46 -11.63
C ALA A 13 -38.09 -24.11 -10.33
N LEU A 14 -37.75 -25.40 -10.34
CA LEU A 14 -37.18 -26.11 -9.19
C LEU A 14 -35.73 -25.69 -8.92
N LEU A 15 -34.91 -25.49 -9.97
CA LEU A 15 -33.57 -24.93 -9.84
C LEU A 15 -33.58 -23.45 -9.41
N LEU A 16 -34.55 -22.65 -9.86
CA LEU A 16 -34.74 -21.27 -9.39
C LEU A 16 -35.22 -21.21 -7.93
N SER A 17 -36.09 -22.14 -7.50
CA SER A 17 -36.60 -22.13 -6.12
C SER A 17 -35.58 -22.64 -5.10
N SER A 18 -34.66 -23.53 -5.48
CA SER A 18 -33.55 -23.93 -4.61
C SER A 18 -32.41 -22.89 -4.55
N THR A 19 -32.19 -22.11 -5.61
CA THR A 19 -31.16 -21.03 -5.63
C THR A 19 -31.66 -19.71 -5.05
N LEU A 20 -32.96 -19.41 -5.09
CA LEU A 20 -33.55 -18.20 -4.50
C LEU A 20 -34.05 -18.38 -3.06
N ALA A 21 -33.98 -19.60 -2.52
CA ALA A 21 -34.36 -19.89 -1.13
C ALA A 21 -33.22 -19.73 -0.11
N THR A 22 -31.99 -19.41 -0.54
CA THR A 22 -31.03 -18.82 0.39
C THR A 22 -31.61 -17.48 0.82
N PRO A 23 -31.91 -17.27 2.12
CA PRO A 23 -32.33 -15.96 2.57
C PRO A 23 -31.27 -14.98 2.05
N VAL A 24 -31.70 -13.97 1.30
CA VAL A 24 -30.88 -12.77 1.08
C VAL A 24 -30.74 -12.17 2.46
N THR A 25 -29.84 -12.70 3.29
CA THR A 25 -29.36 -11.99 4.47
C THR A 25 -29.00 -10.63 3.91
N THR A 26 -29.79 -9.63 4.26
CA THR A 26 -29.47 -8.23 4.04
C THR A 26 -28.08 -8.10 4.61
N SER A 27 -27.07 -8.18 3.75
CA SER A 27 -25.67 -8.06 4.13
C SER A 27 -25.63 -6.74 4.86
N ALA A 28 -25.49 -6.79 6.19
CA ALA A 28 -25.28 -5.58 6.96
C ALA A 28 -24.17 -4.83 6.24
N GLN A 29 -24.40 -3.56 5.93
CA GLN A 29 -23.36 -2.72 5.33
C GLN A 29 -22.10 -2.91 6.18
N PRO A 30 -20.96 -3.23 5.56
CA PRO A 30 -19.75 -3.47 6.31
C PRO A 30 -19.46 -2.25 7.19
N SER A 31 -19.22 -2.47 8.48
CA SER A 31 -18.94 -1.39 9.41
C SER A 31 -17.67 -0.66 8.99
N ILE A 32 -17.65 0.68 9.07
CA ILE A 32 -16.42 1.46 8.86
C ILE A 32 -15.42 1.11 9.96
N LYS A 33 -14.18 0.81 9.57
CA LYS A 33 -13.06 0.54 10.48
C LYS A 33 -12.20 1.77 10.65
N HIS A 34 -11.73 2.00 11.87
CA HIS A 34 -10.91 3.17 12.18
C HIS A 34 -9.43 2.77 12.29
N VAL A 35 -8.60 3.34 11.42
CA VAL A 35 -7.15 3.16 11.40
C VAL A 35 -6.44 4.43 11.90
N LEU A 36 -5.51 4.28 12.85
CA LEU A 36 -4.52 5.30 13.19
C LEU A 36 -3.25 5.08 12.36
N LEU A 37 -2.97 5.95 11.39
CA LEU A 37 -1.74 5.98 10.63
C LEU A 37 -0.68 6.84 11.35
N ARG A 38 0.44 6.24 11.76
CA ARG A 38 1.48 6.89 12.57
C ARG A 38 2.86 6.82 11.92
N GLU A 39 3.57 7.95 11.93
CA GLU A 39 5.01 8.03 11.64
C GLU A 39 5.68 8.84 12.76
N SER A 40 6.62 8.20 13.46
CA SER A 40 7.17 8.70 14.72
C SER A 40 8.60 9.21 14.63
N GLU A 41 9.31 8.78 13.60
CA GLU A 41 10.73 9.05 13.40
C GLU A 41 10.96 10.39 12.68
N GLY A 42 9.95 10.89 11.95
CA GLY A 42 9.99 12.17 11.26
C GLY A 42 10.73 12.13 9.93
N TYR A 43 10.98 10.94 9.36
CA TYR A 43 11.79 10.82 8.15
C TYR A 43 11.39 9.79 7.09
N HIS A 44 10.22 9.15 7.20
CA HIS A 44 9.71 8.20 6.21
C HIS A 44 8.52 8.74 5.41
N ASP A 45 8.59 9.99 5.00
CA ASP A 45 7.47 10.70 4.36
C ASP A 45 7.05 10.02 3.05
N GLU A 46 8.02 9.49 2.30
CA GLU A 46 7.82 8.77 1.04
C GLU A 46 7.17 7.40 1.21
N VAL A 47 7.15 6.85 2.42
CA VAL A 47 6.43 5.62 2.77
C VAL A 47 5.06 5.96 3.36
N TRP A 48 5.01 6.96 4.24
CA TRP A 48 3.79 7.39 4.92
C TRP A 48 2.74 7.97 3.96
N ALA A 49 3.15 8.80 3.00
CA ALA A 49 2.20 9.45 2.08
C ALA A 49 1.43 8.45 1.19
N PRO A 50 2.06 7.40 0.60
CA PRO A 50 1.34 6.31 -0.06
C PRO A 50 0.27 5.63 0.82
N PHE A 51 0.60 5.30 2.08
CA PHE A 51 -0.38 4.71 2.99
C PHE A 51 -1.56 5.66 3.25
N LEU A 52 -1.30 6.95 3.46
CA LEU A 52 -2.35 7.94 3.64
C LEU A 52 -3.26 7.99 2.41
N ALA A 53 -2.68 8.03 1.21
CA ALA A 53 -3.42 8.09 -0.05
C ALA A 53 -4.30 6.85 -0.27
N ASP A 54 -3.79 5.66 0.06
CA ASP A 54 -4.54 4.42 -0.10
C ASP A 54 -5.66 4.29 0.93
N LEU A 55 -5.41 4.59 2.20
CA LEU A 55 -6.43 4.60 3.24
C LEU A 55 -7.52 5.66 2.96
N ALA A 56 -7.14 6.84 2.46
CA ALA A 56 -8.07 7.92 2.10
C ALA A 56 -9.08 7.51 1.02
N SER A 57 -8.70 6.55 0.16
CA SER A 57 -9.52 6.10 -0.96
C SER A 57 -10.59 5.07 -0.59
N SER A 58 -10.54 4.52 0.63
CA SER A 58 -11.50 3.50 1.07
C SER A 58 -12.77 4.11 1.65
N PRO A 59 -13.96 3.69 1.20
CA PRO A 59 -15.23 4.08 1.82
C PRO A 59 -15.47 3.38 3.17
N HIS A 60 -14.74 2.32 3.48
CA HIS A 60 -14.95 1.51 4.69
C HIS A 60 -13.87 1.70 5.73
N ILE A 61 -12.95 2.65 5.50
CA ILE A 61 -11.89 3.01 6.44
C ILE A 61 -12.00 4.50 6.76
N LYS A 62 -12.04 4.79 8.06
CA LYS A 62 -11.82 6.12 8.60
C LYS A 62 -10.38 6.21 9.08
N THR A 63 -9.68 7.27 8.70
CA THR A 63 -8.27 7.46 9.06
C THR A 63 -8.13 8.56 10.11
N THR A 64 -7.49 8.25 11.23
CA THR A 64 -6.76 9.25 12.01
C THR A 64 -5.31 9.18 11.59
N PHE A 65 -4.62 10.31 11.46
CA PHE A 65 -3.17 10.28 11.28
C PHE A 65 -2.44 11.17 12.28
N SER A 66 -1.23 10.72 12.60
CA SER A 66 -0.28 11.36 13.50
C SER A 66 1.10 11.29 12.85
N ARG A 67 1.82 12.42 12.89
CA ARG A 67 3.16 12.52 12.32
C ARG A 67 4.03 13.44 13.16
N HIS A 68 5.26 13.02 13.39
CA HIS A 68 6.21 13.80 14.20
C HIS A 68 6.59 15.12 13.51
N TYR A 69 7.16 15.05 12.30
CA TYR A 69 7.59 16.24 11.53
C TYR A 69 7.17 16.16 10.08
N HIS A 70 6.80 17.30 9.50
CA HIS A 70 6.71 17.43 8.05
C HIS A 70 8.03 17.97 7.49
N ARG A 71 8.67 17.21 6.61
CA ARG A 71 9.89 17.66 5.93
C ARG A 71 9.60 18.01 4.48
N TRP A 72 10.47 18.85 3.92
CA TRP A 72 10.60 19.08 2.48
C TRP A 72 9.28 19.39 1.78
N ASN A 73 8.41 20.18 2.43
CA ASN A 73 7.11 20.59 1.90
C ASN A 73 6.21 19.42 1.43
N MET A 74 6.27 18.27 2.13
CA MET A 74 5.35 17.14 1.88
C MET A 74 3.85 17.51 1.91
N PRO A 75 3.37 18.48 2.72
CA PRO A 75 1.97 18.93 2.68
C PRO A 75 1.49 19.32 1.27
N ASN A 76 2.37 19.84 0.42
CA ASN A 76 2.04 20.18 -0.97
C ASN A 76 1.59 18.96 -1.80
N ILE A 77 1.99 17.75 -1.40
CA ILE A 77 1.51 16.48 -1.95
C ILE A 77 0.28 15.99 -1.18
N THR A 78 0.38 15.91 0.15
CA THR A 78 -0.61 15.19 0.97
C THR A 78 -1.93 15.94 1.15
N ASP A 79 -1.92 17.27 1.14
CA ASP A 79 -3.13 18.09 1.28
C ASP A 79 -4.03 18.03 0.04
N ARG A 80 -3.52 17.49 -1.07
CA ARG A 80 -4.25 17.28 -2.33
C ARG A 80 -4.87 15.89 -2.44
N ILE A 81 -4.63 15.01 -1.45
CA ILE A 81 -5.20 13.67 -1.45
C ILE A 81 -6.73 13.78 -1.24
N PRO A 82 -7.56 13.24 -2.14
CA PRO A 82 -8.99 13.20 -1.94
C PRO A 82 -9.35 12.14 -0.89
N PHE A 83 -10.11 12.55 0.12
CA PHE A 83 -10.60 11.65 1.18
C PHE A 83 -12.06 11.28 0.94
N VAL A 84 -12.34 9.98 0.84
CA VAL A 84 -13.73 9.46 0.84
C VAL A 84 -14.35 9.66 2.22
N ASN A 85 -13.58 9.37 3.26
CA ASN A 85 -13.94 9.66 4.65
C ASN A 85 -12.98 10.73 5.20
N PRO A 86 -13.45 11.93 5.60
CA PRO A 86 -12.58 12.99 6.10
C PRO A 86 -11.69 12.50 7.24
N PRO A 87 -10.37 12.77 7.18
CA PRO A 87 -9.45 12.26 8.18
C PRO A 87 -9.60 13.06 9.46
N THR A 88 -9.33 12.43 10.59
CA THR A 88 -9.12 13.14 11.85
C THR A 88 -7.62 13.38 12.02
N LEU A 89 -7.22 14.62 12.19
CA LEU A 89 -5.84 14.95 12.50
C LEU A 89 -5.60 14.80 14.00
N GLN A 90 -4.56 14.05 14.37
CA GLN A 90 -4.11 13.97 15.76
C GLN A 90 -2.65 14.37 15.86
N GLY A 91 -2.44 15.65 16.17
CA GLY A 91 -1.15 16.30 16.39
C GLY A 91 -0.29 16.42 15.13
N PHE A 92 -0.13 17.64 14.66
CA PHE A 92 1.08 18.04 13.95
C PHE A 92 2.08 18.52 15.00
N GLY A 93 3.30 18.01 14.97
CA GLY A 93 4.39 18.55 15.78
C GLY A 93 4.73 19.99 15.37
N THR A 94 4.00 20.98 15.90
CA THR A 94 4.54 22.32 16.16
C THR A 94 5.27 22.37 17.50
N SER A 95 5.23 21.29 18.30
CA SER A 95 5.97 21.23 19.55
C SER A 95 7.36 20.64 19.34
N HIS A 96 8.38 21.39 19.74
CA HIS A 96 9.77 20.92 19.95
C HIS A 96 9.91 19.81 21.02
N LYS A 97 8.82 19.09 21.36
CA LYS A 97 8.82 18.01 22.34
C LYS A 97 9.20 16.70 21.64
N THR A 98 10.20 16.03 22.19
CA THR A 98 10.77 14.75 21.75
C THR A 98 9.84 13.55 21.87
N GLU A 99 8.66 13.70 22.50
CA GLU A 99 7.76 12.60 22.84
C GLU A 99 6.38 12.84 22.25
N PHE A 100 6.10 12.18 21.13
CA PHE A 100 4.76 12.04 20.60
C PHE A 100 4.19 10.70 21.11
N PRO A 101 3.24 10.69 22.07
CA PRO A 101 2.77 9.44 22.67
C PRO A 101 2.13 8.52 21.62
N ILE A 102 2.45 7.22 21.63
CA ILE A 102 1.83 6.22 20.75
C ILE A 102 0.34 6.04 21.11
N THR A 103 -0.03 6.42 22.33
CA THR A 103 -1.34 6.19 22.94
C THR A 103 -2.17 7.48 22.99
N PRO A 104 -2.60 8.06 21.85
CA PRO A 104 -3.60 9.12 21.93
C PRO A 104 -4.84 8.62 22.66
N GLU A 105 -5.56 9.53 23.34
CA GLU A 105 -6.76 9.20 24.10
C GLU A 105 -7.77 8.41 23.26
N ALA A 106 -7.86 8.69 21.95
CA ALA A 106 -8.70 7.96 21.00
C ALA A 106 -8.43 6.44 20.94
N VAL A 107 -7.18 6.01 21.13
CA VAL A 107 -6.81 4.59 21.20
C VAL A 107 -7.29 3.97 22.52
N LEU A 108 -7.15 4.71 23.63
CA LEU A 108 -7.60 4.29 24.96
C LEU A 108 -9.13 4.26 25.09
N GLU A 109 -9.82 5.18 24.40
CA GLU A 109 -11.28 5.25 24.33
C GLU A 109 -11.90 4.17 23.41
N LYS A 110 -11.10 3.21 22.93
CA LYS A 110 -11.51 2.13 22.01
C LYS A 110 -12.14 2.63 20.71
N LYS A 111 -11.72 3.81 20.22
CA LYS A 111 -12.22 4.38 18.96
C LYS A 111 -11.39 3.97 17.75
N VAL A 112 -10.27 3.26 17.95
CA VAL A 112 -9.36 2.81 16.89
C VAL A 112 -9.33 1.28 16.84
N ASP A 113 -9.60 0.70 15.67
CA ASP A 113 -9.53 -0.74 15.43
C ASP A 113 -8.09 -1.20 15.13
N TYR A 114 -7.33 -0.38 14.38
CA TYR A 114 -5.96 -0.69 13.93
C TYR A 114 -5.01 0.48 14.13
N ILE A 115 -3.77 0.20 14.50
CA ILE A 115 -2.65 1.14 14.39
C ILE A 115 -1.75 0.67 13.24
N LEU A 116 -1.60 1.50 12.22
CA LEU A 116 -0.63 1.33 11.14
C LEU A 116 0.57 2.22 11.44
N THR A 117 1.70 1.63 11.79
CA THR A 117 2.89 2.37 12.23
C THR A 117 4.06 2.14 11.29
N ILE A 118 4.63 3.24 10.79
CA ILE A 118 5.74 3.24 9.84
C ILE A 118 7.06 3.04 10.60
N SER A 119 7.89 2.09 10.14
CA SER A 119 9.15 1.71 10.81
C SER A 119 8.91 1.22 12.23
N CYS A 120 7.91 0.35 12.33
CA CYS A 120 7.39 -0.22 13.56
C CYS A 120 8.43 -0.96 14.41
N ASP A 121 9.46 -1.53 13.78
CA ASP A 121 10.57 -2.15 14.50
C ASP A 121 11.35 -1.14 15.35
N ALA A 122 11.57 0.08 14.87
CA ALA A 122 12.19 1.15 15.64
C ALA A 122 11.28 1.56 16.81
N ASP A 123 9.98 1.69 16.57
CA ASP A 123 9.01 2.02 17.61
C ASP A 123 8.98 0.97 18.74
N PHE A 124 8.94 -0.32 18.42
CA PHE A 124 9.04 -1.38 19.42
C PHE A 124 10.36 -1.34 20.17
N TYR A 125 11.45 -0.98 19.49
CA TYR A 125 12.79 -0.95 20.06
C TYR A 125 12.93 0.20 21.07
N TRP A 126 12.48 1.40 20.69
CA TRP A 126 12.60 2.60 21.53
C TRP A 126 11.49 2.73 22.57
N ARG A 127 10.31 2.11 22.37
CA ARG A 127 9.11 2.32 23.22
C ARG A 127 8.41 1.02 23.63
N PRO A 128 9.12 -0.01 24.10
CA PRO A 128 8.52 -1.31 24.40
C PRO A 128 7.43 -1.25 25.48
N ALA A 129 7.57 -0.35 26.47
CA ALA A 129 6.59 -0.19 27.55
C ALA A 129 5.23 0.34 27.05
N GLU A 130 5.23 1.26 26.07
CA GLU A 130 3.99 1.79 25.48
C GLU A 130 3.23 0.69 24.71
N TYR A 131 3.95 -0.13 23.94
CA TYR A 131 3.32 -1.26 23.23
C TYR A 131 2.87 -2.37 24.17
N GLN A 132 3.57 -2.61 25.28
CA GLN A 132 3.10 -3.54 26.30
C GLN A 132 1.81 -3.02 26.95
N ARG A 133 1.75 -1.73 27.29
CA ARG A 133 0.55 -1.09 27.82
C ARG A 133 -0.63 -1.18 26.85
N LEU A 134 -0.42 -0.82 25.58
CA LEU A 134 -1.44 -0.92 24.52
C LEU A 134 -1.99 -2.34 24.38
N PHE A 135 -1.13 -3.35 24.48
CA PHE A 135 -1.55 -4.75 24.43
C PHE A 135 -2.50 -5.09 25.57
N HIS A 136 -2.20 -4.65 26.80
CA HIS A 136 -3.00 -5.00 27.98
C HIS A 136 -4.27 -4.16 28.15
N GLU A 137 -4.27 -2.90 27.70
CA GLU A 137 -5.37 -1.96 27.91
C GLU A 137 -6.38 -1.91 26.75
N THR A 138 -6.04 -2.47 25.59
CA THR A 138 -6.87 -2.34 24.38
C THR A 138 -6.94 -3.64 23.59
N ASP A 139 -7.90 -3.72 22.67
CA ASP A 139 -8.07 -4.84 21.72
C ASP A 139 -7.52 -4.47 20.32
N VAL A 140 -6.78 -3.37 20.21
CA VAL A 140 -6.27 -2.85 18.93
C VAL A 140 -5.37 -3.87 18.23
N LYS A 141 -5.39 -3.86 16.89
CA LYS A 141 -4.47 -4.64 16.05
C LYS A 141 -3.38 -3.75 15.46
N LEU A 142 -2.21 -4.32 15.18
CA LEU A 142 -1.09 -3.61 14.57
C LEU A 142 -0.91 -4.03 13.12
N LEU A 143 -0.78 -3.03 12.26
CA LEU A 143 -0.20 -3.14 10.93
C LEU A 143 1.22 -2.53 11.00
N CYS A 144 2.21 -3.40 11.14
CA CYS A 144 3.58 -3.05 11.48
C CYS A 144 4.39 -2.93 10.19
N VAL A 145 4.68 -1.70 9.74
CA VAL A 145 5.40 -1.50 8.48
C VAL A 145 6.89 -1.61 8.72
N ASN A 146 7.54 -2.52 7.99
CA ASN A 146 8.95 -2.83 8.11
C ASN A 146 9.66 -2.65 6.77
N HIS A 147 10.65 -1.77 6.76
CA HIS A 147 11.54 -1.60 5.62
C HIS A 147 12.92 -2.22 5.86
N ASP A 148 13.26 -2.57 7.09
CA ASP A 148 14.44 -3.38 7.38
C ASP A 148 14.23 -4.29 8.61
N THR A 149 15.24 -5.13 8.88
CA THR A 149 15.25 -6.05 10.02
C THR A 149 16.44 -5.84 10.95
N HIS A 150 17.15 -4.70 10.89
CA HIS A 150 18.40 -4.53 11.65
C HIS A 150 18.14 -4.50 13.16
N ASN A 151 17.08 -3.81 13.59
CA ASN A 151 16.68 -3.74 15.00
C ASN A 151 16.24 -5.08 15.56
N VAL A 152 15.78 -5.98 14.69
CA VAL A 152 15.50 -7.35 15.08
C VAL A 152 16.86 -7.96 15.44
N ALA A 153 17.83 -8.03 14.54
CA ALA A 153 19.17 -8.57 14.80
C ALA A 153 19.90 -7.90 16.00
N GLY A 154 20.04 -8.61 17.13
CA GLY A 154 20.73 -8.10 18.33
C GLY A 154 19.85 -7.35 19.34
N ALA A 155 18.53 -7.36 19.17
CA ALA A 155 17.61 -6.66 20.06
C ALA A 155 17.74 -7.03 21.55
N ILE A 156 17.56 -6.01 22.40
CA ILE A 156 17.45 -6.16 23.85
C ILE A 156 16.21 -6.98 24.27
N LYS A 157 16.26 -7.57 25.47
CA LYS A 157 15.22 -8.48 25.99
C LYS A 157 13.81 -7.87 25.93
N GLN A 158 13.67 -6.58 26.27
CA GLN A 158 12.38 -5.89 26.30
C GLN A 158 11.71 -5.85 24.93
N TYR A 159 12.46 -5.50 23.88
CA TYR A 159 11.99 -5.54 22.50
C TYR A 159 11.50 -6.93 22.11
N ARG A 160 12.34 -7.94 22.39
CA ARG A 160 12.00 -9.33 22.05
C ARG A 160 10.70 -9.77 22.72
N ASP A 161 10.57 -9.48 24.01
CA ASP A 161 9.43 -9.92 24.82
C ASP A 161 8.14 -9.22 24.34
N VAL A 162 8.17 -7.91 24.06
CA VAL A 162 6.99 -7.19 23.55
C VAL A 162 6.62 -7.62 22.13
N THR A 163 7.58 -7.75 21.20
CA THR A 163 7.24 -8.17 19.83
C THR A 163 6.69 -9.59 19.82
N LYS A 164 7.24 -10.51 20.64
CA LYS A 164 6.70 -11.87 20.80
C LYS A 164 5.27 -11.87 21.35
N LEU A 165 4.97 -11.01 22.32
CA LEU A 165 3.62 -10.87 22.89
C LEU A 165 2.57 -10.60 21.80
N TRP A 166 2.84 -9.64 20.91
CA TRP A 166 1.93 -9.27 19.83
C TRP A 166 1.81 -10.37 18.75
N ILE A 167 2.93 -11.01 18.40
CA ILE A 167 2.98 -12.11 17.41
C ILE A 167 2.19 -13.32 17.92
N ASP A 168 2.47 -13.77 19.14
CA ASP A 168 1.90 -15.01 19.66
C ASP A 168 0.38 -14.91 19.88
N ALA A 169 -0.12 -13.69 20.09
CA ALA A 169 -1.54 -13.35 20.20
C ALA A 169 -2.24 -13.09 18.85
N ASN A 170 -1.51 -13.16 17.72
CA ASN A 170 -2.04 -12.83 16.38
C ASN A 170 -2.68 -11.43 16.30
N ARG A 171 -2.07 -10.44 17.00
CA ARG A 171 -2.52 -9.04 17.04
C ARG A 171 -1.65 -8.11 16.19
N ILE A 172 -0.73 -8.67 15.41
CA ILE A 172 0.19 -7.94 14.53
C ILE A 172 0.26 -8.63 13.17
N ILE A 173 0.20 -7.82 12.12
CA ILE A 173 0.51 -8.21 10.75
C ILE A 173 1.63 -7.30 10.29
N PHE A 174 2.68 -7.88 9.71
CA PHE A 174 3.80 -7.11 9.17
C PHE A 174 3.52 -6.71 7.74
N LEU A 175 3.68 -5.43 7.42
CA LEU A 175 3.64 -4.90 6.06
C LEU A 175 5.08 -4.63 5.64
N VAL A 176 5.67 -5.56 4.90
CA VAL A 176 7.06 -5.44 4.48
C VAL A 176 7.16 -4.75 3.14
N LEU A 177 8.16 -3.89 2.97
CA LEU A 177 8.31 -3.13 1.72
C LEU A 177 8.93 -3.97 0.57
N SER A 178 9.34 -5.20 0.85
CA SER A 178 9.84 -6.16 -0.12
C SER A 178 9.85 -7.59 0.43
N GLU A 179 9.72 -8.58 -0.45
CA GLU A 179 9.64 -10.00 -0.10
C GLU A 179 10.87 -10.50 0.67
N HIS A 180 12.08 -10.08 0.27
CA HIS A 180 13.31 -10.49 0.95
C HIS A 180 13.36 -10.02 2.41
N VAL A 181 12.80 -8.84 2.71
CA VAL A 181 12.68 -8.31 4.08
C VAL A 181 11.75 -9.19 4.90
N GLY A 182 10.58 -9.59 4.36
CA GLY A 182 9.64 -10.50 5.02
C GLY A 182 10.24 -11.87 5.32
N LYS A 183 10.92 -12.47 4.34
CA LYS A 183 11.63 -13.75 4.52
C LYS A 183 12.69 -13.66 5.62
N ASN A 184 13.47 -12.58 5.63
CA ASN A 184 14.50 -12.40 6.64
C ASN A 184 13.91 -12.12 8.03
N LEU A 185 12.86 -11.32 8.12
CA LEU A 185 12.11 -11.05 9.35
C LEU A 185 11.57 -12.36 9.95
N GLN A 186 10.90 -13.17 9.13
CA GLN A 186 10.40 -14.49 9.51
C GLN A 186 11.51 -15.39 10.04
N LYS A 187 12.65 -15.46 9.35
CA LYS A 187 13.81 -16.23 9.79
C LYS A 187 14.33 -15.76 11.16
N GLN A 188 14.51 -14.46 11.33
CA GLN A 188 15.06 -13.89 12.56
C GLN A 188 14.13 -14.02 13.76
N LEU A 189 12.82 -13.92 13.57
CA LEU A 189 11.82 -14.09 14.63
C LEU A 189 11.60 -15.56 14.98
N ALA A 190 11.61 -16.47 14.00
CA ALA A 190 11.57 -17.91 14.24
C ALA A 190 12.79 -18.39 15.05
N ALA A 191 13.98 -17.87 14.75
CA ALA A 191 15.20 -18.17 15.51
C ALA A 191 15.12 -17.76 17.00
N ARG A 192 14.13 -16.92 17.38
CA ARG A 192 13.87 -16.49 18.77
C ARG A 192 12.74 -17.26 19.44
N GLY A 193 12.16 -18.24 18.75
CA GLY A 193 11.02 -19.00 19.25
C GLY A 193 9.69 -18.26 19.20
N SER A 194 9.55 -17.23 18.34
CA SER A 194 8.23 -16.68 18.00
C SER A 194 7.45 -17.64 17.10
N LYS A 195 6.12 -17.58 17.12
CA LYS A 195 5.30 -18.22 16.07
C LYS A 195 5.69 -17.71 14.68
N PRO A 196 5.37 -18.46 13.60
CA PRO A 196 5.42 -17.92 12.24
C PRO A 196 4.71 -16.56 12.18
N VAL A 197 5.34 -15.58 11.54
CA VAL A 197 4.79 -14.24 11.41
C VAL A 197 3.95 -14.14 10.15
N ASN A 198 2.82 -13.47 10.28
CA ASN A 198 2.03 -13.06 9.12
C ASN A 198 2.64 -11.79 8.56
N TYR A 199 3.12 -11.84 7.33
CA TYR A 199 3.55 -10.64 6.61
C TYR A 199 2.93 -10.58 5.22
N GLU A 200 2.72 -9.36 4.75
CA GLU A 200 2.27 -9.05 3.40
C GLU A 200 3.21 -8.03 2.78
N VAL A 201 3.42 -8.12 1.46
CA VAL A 201 4.25 -7.16 0.74
C VAL A 201 3.39 -5.95 0.36
N TYR A 202 3.80 -4.78 0.83
CA TYR A 202 3.19 -3.49 0.45
C TYR A 202 4.24 -2.62 -0.24
N VAL A 203 3.98 -2.18 -1.48
CA VAL A 203 4.93 -1.41 -2.28
C VAL A 203 4.51 0.07 -2.25
N PRO A 204 5.12 0.94 -1.43
CA PRO A 204 4.59 2.28 -1.16
C PRO A 204 4.82 3.19 -2.37
N VAL A 205 3.80 3.28 -3.22
CA VAL A 205 3.77 4.14 -4.40
C VAL A 205 2.47 4.93 -4.43
N MET A 206 2.52 6.13 -5.00
CA MET A 206 1.37 7.03 -5.11
C MET A 206 1.45 7.80 -6.43
N ASP A 207 0.32 8.40 -6.82
CA ASP A 207 0.29 9.35 -7.91
C ASP A 207 0.75 10.72 -7.43
N LEU A 208 1.43 11.46 -8.31
CA LEU A 208 1.88 12.82 -8.03
C LEU A 208 0.84 13.83 -8.52
N PRO A 209 0.57 14.90 -7.77
CA PRO A 209 -0.47 15.87 -8.15
C PRO A 209 -0.14 16.73 -9.37
N GLN A 210 1.07 16.63 -9.95
CA GLN A 210 1.54 17.51 -11.04
C GLN A 210 1.76 16.81 -12.38
N GLY A 211 1.44 15.51 -12.52
CA GLY A 211 1.58 14.81 -13.80
C GLY A 211 3.01 14.72 -14.33
N ILE A 212 4.02 14.92 -13.48
CA ILE A 212 5.47 14.83 -13.79
C ILE A 212 5.82 13.48 -14.45
N GLU A 213 5.06 12.44 -14.13
CA GLU A 213 5.19 11.12 -14.72
C GLU A 213 4.80 11.04 -16.21
N THR A 214 4.16 12.06 -16.77
CA THR A 214 3.61 12.03 -18.14
C THR A 214 4.64 12.31 -19.22
N GLU A 215 5.87 12.69 -18.85
CA GLU A 215 6.97 12.95 -19.78
C GLU A 215 7.26 11.75 -20.69
N ARG A 216 7.63 12.05 -21.95
CA ARG A 216 8.12 11.07 -22.92
C ARG A 216 9.64 11.06 -22.93
N ALA A 217 10.23 10.07 -23.58
CA ALA A 217 11.68 9.85 -23.64
C ALA A 217 12.44 11.01 -24.31
N GLU A 218 11.78 11.76 -25.18
CA GLU A 218 12.26 12.98 -25.82
C GLU A 218 12.21 14.22 -24.90
N ASP A 219 11.34 14.22 -23.89
CA ASP A 219 11.16 15.32 -22.94
C ASP A 219 12.13 15.20 -21.75
N LYS A 220 12.67 13.99 -21.53
CA LYS A 220 13.65 13.68 -20.47
C LYS A 220 15.06 14.12 -20.83
N GLU A 221 15.80 14.54 -19.82
CA GLU A 221 17.21 14.88 -19.93
C GLU A 221 18.06 13.61 -20.14
N LYS A 222 19.21 13.75 -20.82
CA LYS A 222 20.25 12.72 -20.90
C LYS A 222 20.99 12.63 -19.56
N ALA A 223 20.27 12.24 -18.51
CA ALA A 223 20.74 12.25 -17.14
C ALA A 223 20.48 10.89 -16.48
N PHE A 224 21.46 10.45 -15.70
CA PHE A 224 21.32 9.36 -14.74
C PHE A 224 21.15 9.97 -13.37
N VAL A 225 20.23 9.47 -12.55
CA VAL A 225 19.97 10.03 -11.22
C VAL A 225 20.32 9.05 -10.11
N ILE A 226 20.99 9.54 -9.07
CA ILE A 226 21.13 8.86 -7.78
C ILE A 226 20.39 9.70 -6.76
N GLN A 227 19.51 9.04 -5.99
CA GLN A 227 18.81 9.68 -4.88
C GLN A 227 19.18 9.05 -3.53
N GLY A 228 19.28 9.89 -2.50
CA GLY A 228 19.35 9.48 -1.10
C GLY A 228 20.25 10.37 -0.26
N ASN A 229 20.45 10.02 1.00
CA ASN A 229 21.47 10.68 1.83
C ASN A 229 22.86 10.47 1.24
N PHE A 230 23.67 11.52 1.24
CA PHE A 230 25.03 11.55 0.74
C PHE A 230 26.01 10.95 1.76
N GLU A 231 25.79 9.68 2.07
CA GLU A 231 26.54 8.89 3.05
C GLU A 231 27.22 7.71 2.34
N SER A 232 28.55 7.57 2.51
CA SER A 232 29.34 6.51 1.88
C SER A 232 28.92 5.09 2.32
N GLY A 233 28.37 4.95 3.53
CA GLY A 233 27.82 3.67 3.99
C GLY A 233 26.54 3.25 3.26
N ARG A 234 25.85 4.19 2.59
CA ARG A 234 24.62 3.91 1.82
C ARG A 234 24.88 3.77 0.33
N ARG A 235 25.90 4.45 -0.19
CA ARG A 235 26.24 4.52 -1.63
C ARG A 235 27.76 4.60 -1.83
N ASP A 236 28.27 3.89 -2.83
CA ASP A 236 29.69 3.93 -3.20
C ASP A 236 29.96 5.00 -4.27
N TYR A 237 30.02 6.28 -3.86
CA TYR A 237 30.23 7.40 -4.79
C TYR A 237 31.59 7.36 -5.50
N ASN A 238 32.62 6.80 -4.87
CA ASN A 238 33.94 6.67 -5.50
C ASN A 238 33.84 5.75 -6.72
N LYS A 239 33.18 4.60 -6.56
CA LYS A 239 32.93 3.67 -7.66
C LYS A 239 32.02 4.27 -8.73
N VAL A 240 30.96 4.98 -8.34
CA VAL A 240 30.08 5.69 -9.28
C VAL A 240 30.85 6.70 -10.12
N PHE A 241 31.69 7.54 -9.51
CA PHE A 241 32.50 8.52 -10.24
C PHE A 241 33.51 7.85 -11.17
N GLN A 242 34.11 6.72 -10.76
CA GLN A 242 34.96 5.96 -11.64
C GLN A 242 34.19 5.41 -12.86
N HIS A 243 33.04 4.78 -12.63
CA HIS A 243 32.18 4.29 -13.71
C HIS A 243 31.72 5.41 -14.65
N LEU A 244 31.49 6.63 -14.12
CA LEU A 244 31.16 7.80 -14.93
C LEU A 244 32.32 8.20 -15.84
N ARG A 245 33.56 8.24 -15.35
CA ARG A 245 34.74 8.49 -16.19
C ARG A 245 34.86 7.47 -17.32
N ASP A 246 34.75 6.19 -16.97
CA ASP A 246 34.91 5.09 -17.92
C ASP A 246 33.81 5.14 -18.99
N GLY A 247 32.57 5.42 -18.58
CA GLY A 247 31.45 5.60 -19.48
C GLY A 247 31.61 6.79 -20.43
N LEU A 248 32.04 7.95 -19.92
CA LEU A 248 32.29 9.14 -20.73
C LEU A 248 33.45 8.95 -21.71
N ALA A 249 34.51 8.26 -21.30
CA ALA A 249 35.66 7.94 -22.15
C ALA A 249 35.32 6.97 -23.29
N ALA A 250 34.29 6.13 -23.11
CA ALA A 250 33.83 5.18 -24.11
C ALA A 250 32.90 5.79 -25.18
N LEU A 251 32.51 7.06 -25.06
CA LEU A 251 31.68 7.74 -26.04
C LEU A 251 32.44 7.99 -27.37
N PRO A 252 31.74 8.03 -28.52
CA PRO A 252 32.38 8.32 -29.80
C PRO A 252 33.17 9.63 -29.80
N ALA A 253 34.34 9.61 -30.43
CA ALA A 253 35.17 10.80 -30.61
C ALA A 253 34.36 11.92 -31.29
N GLY A 254 34.40 13.13 -30.73
CA GLY A 254 33.66 14.29 -31.24
C GLY A 254 32.24 14.45 -30.69
N THR A 255 31.79 13.58 -29.77
CA THR A 255 30.52 13.79 -29.04
C THR A 255 30.55 15.15 -28.32
N THR A 256 29.60 16.02 -28.64
CA THR A 256 29.57 17.38 -28.09
C THR A 256 29.27 17.36 -26.59
N GLU A 257 29.69 18.39 -25.85
CA GLU A 257 29.46 18.43 -24.40
C GLU A 257 27.96 18.39 -24.05
N SER A 258 27.11 19.01 -24.86
CA SER A 258 25.64 18.98 -24.72
C SER A 258 25.03 17.59 -24.94
N GLU A 259 25.75 16.68 -25.60
CA GLU A 259 25.30 15.32 -25.87
C GLU A 259 25.79 14.31 -24.84
N LYS A 260 26.80 14.68 -24.03
CA LYS A 260 27.32 13.82 -22.98
C LYS A 260 26.29 13.69 -21.85
N PRO A 261 26.10 12.47 -21.32
CA PRO A 261 25.17 12.27 -20.23
C PRO A 261 25.69 12.91 -18.94
N LYS A 262 24.76 13.35 -18.10
CA LYS A 262 25.03 13.89 -16.77
C LYS A 262 24.68 12.88 -15.68
N LEU A 263 25.37 12.99 -14.55
CA LEU A 263 24.99 12.38 -13.29
C LEU A 263 24.33 13.43 -12.40
N VAL A 264 23.05 13.22 -12.08
CA VAL A 264 22.26 14.07 -11.20
C VAL A 264 22.21 13.42 -9.82
N LEU A 265 22.70 14.13 -8.81
CA LEU A 265 22.69 13.68 -7.42
C LEU A 265 21.62 14.46 -6.67
N ILE A 266 20.60 13.77 -6.15
CA ILE A 266 19.53 14.40 -5.38
C ILE A 266 19.57 13.85 -3.95
N GLY A 267 19.68 14.70 -2.95
CA GLY A 267 19.84 14.19 -1.59
C GLY A 267 20.02 15.22 -0.50
N SER A 268 20.39 14.72 0.67
CA SER A 268 20.67 15.52 1.87
C SER A 268 21.93 15.02 2.57
N GLY A 269 22.37 15.74 3.60
CA GLY A 269 23.55 15.39 4.41
C GLY A 269 24.80 16.20 4.04
N LYS A 270 25.98 15.61 4.24
CA LYS A 270 27.25 16.28 3.92
C LYS A 270 27.41 16.36 2.40
N LYS A 271 27.70 17.56 1.90
CA LYS A 271 28.00 17.77 0.48
C LYS A 271 29.16 16.85 0.04
N LEU A 272 28.99 16.15 -1.07
CA LEU A 272 30.06 15.32 -1.64
C LEU A 272 31.08 16.19 -2.36
N GLU A 273 32.34 15.78 -2.30
CA GLU A 273 33.40 16.36 -3.11
C GLU A 273 33.34 15.75 -4.51
N ILE A 274 33.00 16.58 -5.49
CA ILE A 274 32.96 16.16 -6.90
C ILE A 274 34.38 16.27 -7.46
N PRO A 275 34.94 15.20 -8.06
CA PRO A 275 36.24 15.27 -8.72
C PRO A 275 36.29 16.37 -9.78
N GLN A 276 37.40 17.11 -9.85
CA GLN A 276 37.53 18.30 -10.71
C GLN A 276 37.23 17.99 -12.19
N ASP A 277 37.65 16.82 -12.65
CA ASP A 277 37.44 16.31 -14.01
C ASP A 277 35.97 16.01 -14.34
N LEU A 278 35.12 15.82 -13.34
CA LEU A 278 33.70 15.48 -13.49
C LEU A 278 32.75 16.65 -13.21
N THR A 279 33.26 17.82 -12.82
CA THR A 279 32.44 18.98 -12.41
C THR A 279 31.44 19.47 -13.47
N LYS A 280 31.69 19.19 -14.76
CA LYS A 280 30.78 19.55 -15.87
C LYS A 280 29.70 18.51 -16.12
N ASN A 281 29.88 17.29 -15.60
CA ASN A 281 29.01 16.14 -15.86
C ASN A 281 28.26 15.69 -14.60
N VAL A 282 28.44 16.38 -13.46
CA VAL A 282 27.76 16.06 -12.20
C VAL A 282 27.01 17.29 -11.70
N ASP A 283 25.68 17.17 -11.64
CA ASP A 283 24.80 18.17 -11.05
C ASP A 283 24.34 17.68 -9.67
N MET A 284 24.42 18.53 -8.64
CA MET A 284 24.07 18.17 -7.27
C MET A 284 22.96 19.07 -6.73
N HIS A 285 21.84 18.44 -6.38
CA HIS A 285 20.65 19.06 -5.82
C HIS A 285 20.50 18.64 -4.36
N MET A 286 20.86 19.55 -3.46
CA MET A 286 20.72 19.35 -2.02
C MET A 286 19.31 19.74 -1.57
N ASN A 287 18.72 18.95 -0.67
CA ASN A 287 17.61 19.38 0.17
C ASN A 287 16.39 19.89 -0.62
N LEU A 288 16.10 19.26 -1.76
CA LEU A 288 14.94 19.61 -2.58
C LEU A 288 13.64 19.34 -1.82
N GLU A 289 12.68 20.24 -1.97
CA GLU A 289 11.29 19.96 -1.59
C GLU A 289 10.74 18.79 -2.42
N TYR A 290 9.85 17.99 -1.85
CA TYR A 290 9.32 16.78 -2.50
C TYR A 290 8.77 17.01 -3.91
N PRO A 291 8.01 18.08 -4.21
CA PRO A 291 7.56 18.34 -5.58
C PRO A 291 8.72 18.50 -6.57
N GLU A 292 9.74 19.30 -6.23
CA GLU A 292 10.92 19.47 -7.09
C GLU A 292 11.81 18.22 -7.08
N PHE A 293 11.91 17.49 -5.97
CA PHE A 293 12.60 16.20 -5.90
C PHE A 293 12.04 15.22 -6.93
N TYR A 294 10.72 15.01 -6.95
CA TYR A 294 10.10 14.09 -7.89
C TYR A 294 10.14 14.61 -9.33
N LYS A 295 10.13 15.93 -9.52
CA LYS A 295 10.30 16.56 -10.84
C LYS A 295 11.70 16.34 -11.39
N THR A 296 12.75 16.62 -10.61
CA THR A 296 14.14 16.37 -11.00
C THR A 296 14.39 14.89 -11.23
N LEU A 297 13.85 14.02 -10.37
CA LEU A 297 13.91 12.57 -10.55
C LEU A 297 13.22 12.15 -11.86
N GLY A 298 11.99 12.62 -12.08
CA GLY A 298 11.18 12.30 -13.26
C GLY A 298 11.77 12.82 -14.57
N LYS A 299 12.52 13.92 -14.57
CA LYS A 299 13.24 14.41 -15.75
C LYS A 299 14.43 13.57 -16.16
N SER A 300 14.95 12.75 -15.24
CA SER A 300 16.10 11.90 -15.53
C SER A 300 15.67 10.69 -16.37
N ALA A 301 16.57 10.23 -17.23
CA ALA A 301 16.29 9.10 -18.11
C ALA A 301 16.24 7.77 -17.35
N VAL A 302 17.20 7.59 -16.43
CA VAL A 302 17.30 6.38 -15.59
C VAL A 302 17.78 6.71 -14.19
N LEU A 303 17.41 5.87 -13.24
CA LEU A 303 17.86 5.90 -11.86
C LEU A 303 18.91 4.80 -11.63
N LEU A 304 20.00 5.17 -10.96
CA LEU A 304 21.03 4.26 -10.49
C LEU A 304 20.82 4.04 -8.98
N PRO A 305 20.47 2.82 -8.53
CA PRO A 305 20.29 2.56 -7.11
C PRO A 305 21.59 2.70 -6.31
N ALA A 306 22.74 2.39 -6.93
CA ALA A 306 24.09 2.54 -6.39
C ALA A 306 24.25 2.03 -4.94
N PHE A 307 23.57 0.94 -4.60
CA PHE A 307 23.54 0.39 -3.23
C PHE A 307 24.95 0.15 -2.68
N GLY A 308 25.23 0.71 -1.50
CA GLY A 308 26.53 0.60 -0.84
C GLY A 308 26.84 -0.76 -0.23
N GLY A 309 25.89 -1.71 -0.24
CA GLY A 309 26.11 -3.03 0.33
C GLY A 309 25.00 -4.05 0.06
N PRO A 310 25.27 -5.34 0.35
CA PRO A 310 24.37 -6.44 0.04
C PRO A 310 23.08 -6.44 0.88
N ALA A 311 23.06 -5.72 2.01
CA ALA A 311 21.90 -5.61 2.89
C ALA A 311 20.62 -5.17 2.15
N TYR A 312 20.75 -4.40 1.06
CA TYR A 312 19.62 -3.98 0.23
C TYR A 312 18.97 -5.10 -0.60
N TYR A 313 19.55 -6.30 -0.59
CA TYR A 313 19.04 -7.50 -1.25
C TYR A 313 18.65 -8.60 -0.25
N THR A 314 18.96 -8.43 1.03
CA THR A 314 18.79 -9.48 2.06
C THR A 314 17.98 -9.02 3.26
N GLU A 315 18.13 -7.77 3.71
CA GLU A 315 17.67 -7.32 5.02
C GLU A 315 16.92 -5.99 4.99
N LYS A 316 17.08 -5.19 3.92
CA LYS A 316 16.55 -3.83 3.84
C LYS A 316 15.98 -3.50 2.46
N ALA A 317 14.75 -3.03 2.43
CA ALA A 317 14.14 -2.42 1.26
C ALA A 317 14.61 -0.96 1.12
N SER A 318 14.84 -0.54 -0.13
CA SER A 318 15.23 0.84 -0.45
C SER A 318 14.06 1.64 -0.99
N SER A 319 13.77 2.81 -0.40
CA SER A 319 12.80 3.77 -0.93
C SER A 319 13.21 4.35 -2.30
N THR A 320 14.47 4.16 -2.71
CA THR A 320 14.96 4.46 -4.07
C THR A 320 14.22 3.72 -5.16
N ILE A 321 13.85 2.47 -4.93
CA ILE A 321 13.09 1.70 -5.91
C ILE A 321 11.68 2.27 -6.07
N ASN A 322 11.03 2.59 -4.95
CA ASN A 322 9.67 3.12 -4.94
C ASN A 322 9.63 4.53 -5.53
N ALA A 323 10.60 5.39 -5.19
CA ALA A 323 10.73 6.72 -5.74
C ALA A 323 10.88 6.69 -7.27
N ALA A 324 11.65 5.75 -7.83
CA ALA A 324 11.78 5.59 -9.27
C ALA A 324 10.43 5.25 -9.94
N ILE A 325 9.63 4.36 -9.33
CA ILE A 325 8.30 4.01 -9.83
C ILE A 325 7.35 5.22 -9.73
N ILE A 326 7.36 5.94 -8.60
CA ILE A 326 6.57 7.17 -8.41
C ILE A 326 6.94 8.20 -9.48
N GLY A 327 8.23 8.45 -9.70
CA GLY A 327 8.73 9.41 -10.68
C GLY A 327 8.70 8.94 -12.14
N GLY A 328 8.23 7.73 -12.44
CA GLY A 328 8.23 7.22 -13.81
C GLY A 328 9.64 7.11 -14.43
N THR A 329 10.61 6.63 -13.65
CA THR A 329 12.02 6.54 -14.04
C THR A 329 12.46 5.08 -14.12
N VAL A 330 13.10 4.71 -15.23
CA VAL A 330 13.64 3.35 -15.42
C VAL A 330 14.79 3.11 -14.45
N ILE A 331 14.84 1.92 -13.85
CA ILE A 331 15.87 1.56 -12.87
C ILE A 331 16.98 0.79 -13.58
N ILE A 332 18.24 1.16 -13.39
CA ILE A 332 19.35 0.28 -13.77
C ILE A 332 19.56 -0.75 -12.66
N GLY A 333 19.58 -2.03 -13.01
CA GLY A 333 19.67 -3.11 -12.03
C GLY A 333 20.18 -4.40 -12.64
N ASN A 334 20.10 -5.48 -11.86
CA ASN A 334 20.59 -6.80 -12.26
C ASN A 334 19.64 -7.89 -11.75
N GLN A 335 19.95 -9.15 -12.08
CA GLN A 335 19.12 -10.29 -11.68
C GLN A 335 19.02 -10.43 -10.15
N THR A 336 20.05 -10.09 -9.39
CA THR A 336 20.00 -10.10 -7.91
C THR A 336 18.93 -9.13 -7.39
N MET A 337 18.81 -7.95 -8.01
CA MET A 337 17.75 -7.00 -7.68
C MET A 337 16.37 -7.55 -8.00
N LEU A 338 16.16 -8.14 -9.18
CA LEU A 338 14.88 -8.75 -9.56
C LEU A 338 14.49 -9.92 -8.63
N ASN A 339 15.47 -10.67 -8.15
CA ASN A 339 15.24 -11.76 -7.20
C ASN A 339 14.86 -11.24 -5.80
N ALA A 340 15.43 -10.11 -5.37
CA ALA A 340 15.15 -9.52 -4.06
C ALA A 340 13.84 -8.71 -4.05
N TYR A 341 13.61 -7.91 -5.08
CA TYR A 341 12.44 -7.06 -5.26
C TYR A 341 11.50 -7.74 -6.27
N THR A 342 10.79 -8.76 -5.83
CA THR A 342 9.96 -9.64 -6.69
C THR A 342 8.79 -8.94 -7.37
N PHE A 343 8.45 -7.72 -6.95
CA PHE A 343 7.50 -6.85 -7.65
C PHE A 343 8.14 -6.11 -8.85
N LEU A 344 9.45 -6.24 -9.08
CA LEU A 344 10.09 -5.67 -10.26
C LEU A 344 10.12 -6.68 -11.41
N ASN A 345 10.22 -6.16 -12.63
CA ASN A 345 10.45 -6.94 -13.84
C ASN A 345 11.38 -6.19 -14.81
N ASP A 346 11.71 -6.84 -15.92
CA ASP A 346 12.65 -6.37 -16.95
C ASP A 346 12.16 -5.17 -17.77
N LYS A 347 10.89 -4.78 -17.65
CA LYS A 347 10.35 -3.54 -18.25
C LYS A 347 10.60 -2.32 -17.37
N ILE A 348 10.62 -2.51 -16.05
CA ILE A 348 10.93 -1.46 -15.05
C ILE A 348 12.44 -1.37 -14.83
N VAL A 349 13.10 -2.52 -14.78
CA VAL A 349 14.55 -2.65 -14.57
C VAL A 349 15.23 -2.91 -15.90
N PHE A 350 16.14 -2.03 -16.29
CA PHE A 350 17.05 -2.27 -17.38
C PHE A 350 18.27 -3.02 -16.86
N ASN A 351 18.35 -4.31 -17.19
CA ASN A 351 19.37 -5.21 -16.67
C ASN A 351 20.76 -4.87 -17.21
N THR A 352 21.74 -4.86 -16.32
CA THR A 352 23.18 -4.86 -16.63
C THR A 352 23.57 -6.20 -17.23
N ASN A 353 24.45 -6.18 -18.22
CA ASN A 353 25.13 -7.37 -18.74
C ASN A 353 26.24 -7.84 -17.76
N PRO A 354 26.68 -9.11 -17.83
CA PRO A 354 27.84 -9.56 -17.06
C PRO A 354 29.08 -8.69 -17.30
N GLY A 355 29.68 -8.18 -16.23
CA GLY A 355 30.85 -7.29 -16.29
C GLY A 355 30.55 -5.83 -16.62
N GLU A 356 29.29 -5.48 -16.93
CA GLU A 356 28.87 -4.11 -17.20
C GLU A 356 28.63 -3.34 -15.90
N SER A 357 29.14 -2.11 -15.82
CA SER A 357 28.81 -1.17 -14.74
C SER A 357 27.39 -0.62 -14.89
N ASP A 358 26.85 -0.07 -13.80
CA ASP A 358 25.57 0.62 -13.80
C ASP A 358 25.56 1.83 -14.75
N VAL A 359 26.65 2.61 -14.81
CA VAL A 359 26.76 3.73 -15.76
C VAL A 359 26.85 3.26 -17.21
N GLN A 360 27.59 2.19 -17.51
CA GLN A 360 27.63 1.64 -18.87
C GLN A 360 26.24 1.16 -19.33
N ALA A 361 25.50 0.48 -18.46
CA ALA A 361 24.13 0.09 -18.74
C ALA A 361 23.21 1.30 -18.94
N ALA A 362 23.42 2.37 -18.17
CA ALA A 362 22.69 3.62 -18.32
C ALA A 362 22.96 4.31 -19.67
N ILE A 363 24.22 4.35 -20.12
CA ILE A 363 24.61 4.84 -21.45
C ILE A 363 23.97 3.98 -22.53
N ARG A 364 24.03 2.64 -22.39
CA ARG A 364 23.37 1.70 -23.32
C ARG A 364 21.86 1.92 -23.39
N TYR A 365 21.20 2.22 -22.26
CA TYR A 365 19.79 2.58 -22.25
C TYR A 365 19.53 3.86 -23.04
N LEU A 366 20.37 4.89 -22.91
CA LEU A 366 20.23 6.13 -23.68
C LEU A 366 20.40 5.92 -25.19
N SER A 367 21.13 4.88 -25.60
CA SER A 367 21.29 4.49 -27.01
C SER A 367 20.10 3.72 -27.59
N LEU A 368 19.11 3.35 -26.79
CA LEU A 368 17.88 2.73 -27.29
C LEU A 368 17.06 3.72 -28.12
N ASP A 369 16.34 3.18 -29.10
CA ASP A 369 15.40 3.96 -29.89
C ASP A 369 14.29 4.56 -29.00
N GLN A 370 13.71 5.66 -29.47
CA GLN A 370 12.71 6.42 -28.73
C GLN A 370 11.45 5.59 -28.43
N THR A 371 11.02 4.71 -29.34
CA THR A 371 9.84 3.87 -29.16
C THR A 371 10.06 2.91 -27.99
N THR A 372 11.18 2.20 -27.97
CA THR A 372 11.54 1.29 -26.86
C THR A 372 11.58 2.01 -25.52
N ARG A 373 12.17 3.21 -25.46
CA ARG A 373 12.20 4.02 -24.22
C ARG A 373 10.79 4.45 -23.81
N ASN A 374 9.97 4.92 -24.76
CA ASN A 374 8.60 5.35 -24.49
C ASN A 374 7.69 4.20 -24.01
N ASP A 375 7.84 3.00 -24.56
CA ASP A 375 7.08 1.82 -24.14
C ASP A 375 7.40 1.43 -22.69
N ARG A 376 8.67 1.55 -22.27
CA ARG A 376 9.07 1.33 -20.88
C ARG A 376 8.48 2.37 -19.94
N LEU A 377 8.53 3.66 -20.31
CA LEU A 377 7.94 4.73 -19.49
C LEU A 377 6.43 4.57 -19.35
N LYS A 378 5.74 4.22 -20.45
CA LYS A 378 4.32 3.86 -20.42
C LYS A 378 4.06 2.69 -19.48
N TYR A 379 4.84 1.63 -19.57
CA TYR A 379 4.70 0.46 -18.70
C TYR A 379 4.86 0.82 -17.22
N ILE A 380 5.88 1.61 -16.84
CA ILE A 380 6.10 2.00 -15.44
C ILE A 380 4.90 2.76 -14.87
N ARG A 381 4.31 3.68 -15.65
CA ARG A 381 3.10 4.42 -15.23
C ARG A 381 1.92 3.48 -14.99
N GLU A 382 1.64 2.60 -15.95
CA GLU A 382 0.55 1.62 -15.83
C GLU A 382 0.77 0.67 -14.65
N TYR A 383 2.02 0.25 -14.46
CA TYR A 383 2.44 -0.62 -13.36
C TYR A 383 2.30 0.06 -12.00
N ARG A 384 2.65 1.35 -11.88
CA ARG A 384 2.41 2.14 -10.66
C ARG A 384 0.93 2.15 -10.29
N HIS A 385 0.04 2.41 -11.23
CA HIS A 385 -1.40 2.39 -10.95
C HIS A 385 -1.91 0.97 -10.61
N GLN A 386 -1.31 -0.08 -11.17
CA GLN A 386 -1.59 -1.46 -10.75
C GLN A 386 -1.19 -1.69 -9.29
N LEU A 387 0.02 -1.28 -8.89
CA LEU A 387 0.50 -1.39 -7.51
C LEU A 387 -0.41 -0.61 -6.54
N ILE A 388 -0.81 0.61 -6.89
CA ILE A 388 -1.77 1.41 -6.08
C ILE A 388 -3.08 0.65 -5.87
N ARG A 389 -3.64 0.04 -6.92
CA ARG A 389 -4.86 -0.77 -6.79
C ARG A 389 -4.66 -2.01 -5.92
N GLN A 390 -3.52 -2.69 -6.05
CA GLN A 390 -3.17 -3.86 -5.26
C GLN A 390 -3.00 -3.51 -3.78
N ASN A 391 -2.27 -2.43 -3.49
CA ASN A 391 -2.08 -1.90 -2.14
C ASN A 391 -3.41 -1.56 -1.46
N ARG A 392 -4.32 -0.88 -2.17
CA ARG A 392 -5.66 -0.55 -1.64
C ARG A 392 -6.47 -1.80 -1.33
N ALA A 393 -6.48 -2.77 -2.24
CA ALA A 393 -7.16 -4.03 -2.03
C ALA A 393 -6.59 -4.79 -0.83
N LEU A 394 -5.26 -4.82 -0.70
CA LEU A 394 -4.57 -5.43 0.43
C LEU A 394 -4.97 -4.75 1.76
N LEU A 395 -4.90 -3.42 1.85
CA LEU A 395 -5.28 -2.70 3.06
C LEU A 395 -6.76 -2.91 3.42
N GLU A 396 -7.64 -2.93 2.42
CA GLU A 396 -9.05 -3.22 2.62
C GLU A 396 -9.29 -4.64 3.16
N GLU A 397 -8.59 -5.64 2.61
CA GLU A 397 -8.67 -7.02 3.06
C GLU A 397 -8.14 -7.19 4.49
N LEU A 398 -7.03 -6.53 4.82
CA LEU A 398 -6.42 -6.61 6.15
C LEU A 398 -7.25 -5.89 7.22
N VAL A 399 -7.81 -4.73 6.89
CA VAL A 399 -8.54 -3.88 7.83
C VAL A 399 -10.02 -4.31 7.94
N ASN A 400 -10.67 -4.57 6.80
CA ASN A 400 -12.10 -4.85 6.70
C ASN A 400 -12.43 -6.01 5.73
N PRO A 401 -12.03 -7.25 6.06
CA PRO A 401 -12.26 -8.41 5.19
C PRO A 401 -13.75 -8.66 4.89
N SER A 402 -14.65 -8.29 5.82
CA SER A 402 -16.10 -8.35 5.59
C SER A 402 -16.57 -7.43 4.48
N ALA A 403 -15.96 -6.25 4.32
CA ALA A 403 -16.27 -5.34 3.23
C ALA A 403 -15.89 -5.96 1.88
N VAL A 404 -14.70 -6.54 1.77
CA VAL A 404 -14.23 -7.23 0.55
C VAL A 404 -15.14 -8.41 0.19
N ALA A 405 -15.49 -9.24 1.17
CA ALA A 405 -16.39 -10.38 0.96
C ALA A 405 -17.78 -9.94 0.47
N SER A 406 -18.32 -8.86 1.06
CA SER A 406 -19.62 -8.31 0.64
C SER A 406 -19.59 -7.77 -0.81
N GLN A 407 -18.49 -7.14 -1.21
CA GLN A 407 -18.31 -6.63 -2.58
C GLN A 407 -18.18 -7.77 -3.60
N ALA A 408 -17.43 -8.82 -3.28
CA ALA A 408 -17.31 -10.01 -4.13
C ALA A 408 -18.67 -10.69 -4.35
N SER A 409 -19.45 -10.86 -3.27
CA SER A 409 -20.81 -11.40 -3.33
C SER A 409 -21.75 -10.55 -4.18
N ASN A 410 -21.70 -9.22 -4.01
CA ASN A 410 -22.50 -8.28 -4.80
C ASN A 410 -22.12 -8.29 -6.29
N LYS A 411 -20.83 -8.39 -6.61
CA LYS A 411 -20.35 -8.47 -8.00
C LYS A 411 -20.81 -9.76 -8.68
N SER A 412 -20.73 -10.89 -7.97
CA SER A 412 -21.24 -12.18 -8.45
C SER A 412 -22.75 -12.12 -8.73
N THR A 413 -23.52 -11.59 -7.79
CA THR A 413 -24.97 -11.39 -7.95
C THR A 413 -25.31 -10.50 -9.16
N LYS A 414 -24.60 -9.36 -9.33
CA LYS A 414 -24.80 -8.47 -10.49
C LYS A 414 -24.45 -9.14 -11.81
N ALA A 415 -23.36 -9.91 -11.87
CA ALA A 415 -22.98 -10.65 -13.08
C ALA A 415 -24.03 -11.70 -13.45
N MET A 416 -24.54 -12.44 -12.47
CA MET A 416 -25.61 -13.43 -12.66
C MET A 416 -26.91 -12.79 -13.15
N VAL A 417 -27.30 -11.65 -12.56
CA VAL A 417 -28.50 -10.90 -12.99
C VAL A 417 -28.33 -10.32 -14.39
N GLY A 418 -27.14 -9.78 -14.72
CA GLY A 418 -26.82 -9.29 -16.06
C GLY A 418 -26.94 -10.38 -17.12
N GLN A 419 -26.34 -11.55 -16.88
CA GLN A 419 -26.46 -12.71 -17.76
C GLN A 419 -27.92 -13.14 -17.96
N TYR A 420 -28.75 -13.07 -16.93
CA TYR A 420 -30.17 -13.41 -17.03
C TYR A 420 -30.95 -12.40 -17.90
N PHE A 421 -30.69 -11.10 -17.74
CA PHE A 421 -31.31 -10.07 -18.58
C PHE A 421 -30.87 -10.18 -20.04
N ASP A 422 -29.60 -10.50 -20.29
CA ASP A 422 -29.09 -10.69 -21.65
C ASP A 422 -29.68 -11.95 -22.30
N ALA A 423 -29.83 -13.05 -21.54
CA ALA A 423 -30.54 -14.25 -22.00
C ALA A 423 -32.02 -13.99 -22.29
N ALA A 424 -32.72 -13.23 -21.44
CA ALA A 424 -34.12 -12.86 -21.64
C ALA A 424 -34.32 -11.99 -22.90
N LYS A 425 -33.37 -11.09 -23.21
CA LYS A 425 -33.38 -10.29 -24.45
C LYS A 425 -33.11 -11.12 -25.71
N SER A 426 -32.41 -12.25 -25.58
CA SER A 426 -32.07 -13.12 -26.71
C SER A 426 -33.20 -14.06 -27.16
N ILE A 427 -34.33 -14.09 -26.44
CA ILE A 427 -35.49 -14.91 -26.82
C ILE A 427 -36.17 -14.26 -28.04
N PRO A 428 -36.24 -14.93 -29.20
CA PRO A 428 -36.86 -14.37 -30.41
C PRO A 428 -38.34 -14.05 -30.17
N ALA A 429 -38.76 -12.84 -30.50
CA ALA A 429 -40.15 -12.38 -30.38
C ALA A 429 -41.07 -12.94 -31.50
N GLU A 430 -40.84 -14.18 -31.94
CA GLU A 430 -41.57 -14.82 -33.03
C GLU A 430 -42.53 -15.88 -32.49
N HIS A 431 -43.64 -15.44 -31.90
CA HIS A 431 -44.85 -16.27 -31.82
C HIS A 431 -46.09 -15.41 -32.12
N PRO A 432 -46.80 -15.62 -33.25
CA PRO A 432 -47.84 -14.68 -33.73
C PRO A 432 -49.13 -14.59 -32.92
N HIS A 433 -49.30 -15.38 -31.84
CA HIS A 433 -50.55 -15.41 -31.07
C HIS A 433 -50.35 -15.36 -29.55
N SER A 434 -49.16 -14.99 -29.09
CA SER A 434 -48.86 -14.77 -27.68
C SER A 434 -48.18 -13.41 -27.60
N SER A 435 -48.84 -12.41 -27.00
CA SER A 435 -48.21 -11.12 -26.79
C SER A 435 -46.99 -11.35 -25.89
N GLY A 436 -45.77 -11.27 -26.45
CA GLY A 436 -44.53 -11.45 -25.70
C GLY A 436 -44.43 -10.53 -24.47
N ALA A 437 -45.16 -9.41 -24.48
CA ALA A 437 -45.40 -8.56 -23.32
C ALA A 437 -46.02 -9.30 -22.13
N GLY A 438 -46.97 -10.20 -22.34
CA GLY A 438 -47.62 -11.00 -21.30
C GLY A 438 -46.66 -11.97 -20.61
N PHE A 439 -45.74 -12.59 -21.36
CA PHE A 439 -44.75 -13.52 -20.79
C PHE A 439 -43.67 -12.78 -19.98
N VAL A 440 -43.20 -11.63 -20.46
CA VAL A 440 -42.24 -10.78 -19.73
C VAL A 440 -42.90 -10.22 -18.45
N VAL A 441 -44.15 -9.77 -18.53
CA VAL A 441 -44.93 -9.32 -17.35
C VAL A 441 -45.17 -10.47 -16.38
N PHE A 442 -45.49 -11.67 -16.87
CA PHE A 442 -45.69 -12.85 -16.03
C PHE A 442 -44.40 -13.28 -15.31
N LEU A 443 -43.25 -13.29 -16.00
CA LEU A 443 -41.94 -13.52 -15.39
C LEU A 443 -41.58 -12.43 -14.37
N GLY A 444 -41.84 -11.16 -14.70
CA GLY A 444 -41.68 -10.03 -13.79
C GLY A 444 -42.54 -10.17 -12.53
N LEU A 445 -43.80 -10.61 -12.67
CA LEU A 445 -44.73 -10.86 -11.56
C LEU A 445 -44.32 -12.07 -10.71
N ILE A 446 -43.82 -13.15 -11.33
CA ILE A 446 -43.28 -14.30 -10.60
C ILE A 446 -42.05 -13.87 -9.79
N LEU A 447 -41.12 -13.14 -10.40
CA LEU A 447 -39.95 -12.63 -9.69
C LEU A 447 -40.34 -11.68 -8.56
N ALA A 448 -41.27 -10.75 -8.81
CA ALA A 448 -41.79 -9.84 -7.79
C ALA A 448 -42.52 -10.58 -6.65
N PHE A 449 -43.26 -11.64 -6.96
CA PHE A 449 -43.95 -12.47 -5.97
C PHE A 449 -42.96 -13.28 -5.12
N ILE A 450 -41.92 -13.85 -5.73
CA ILE A 450 -40.83 -14.53 -5.03
C ILE A 450 -40.10 -13.54 -4.11
N PHE A 451 -39.77 -12.35 -4.62
CA PHE A 451 -39.11 -11.29 -3.83
C PHE A 451 -39.98 -10.83 -2.66
N ARG A 452 -41.28 -10.59 -2.87
CA ARG A 452 -42.23 -10.20 -1.82
C ARG A 452 -42.34 -11.28 -0.74
N ARG A 453 -42.40 -12.56 -1.11
CA ARG A 453 -42.49 -13.68 -0.16
C ARG A 453 -41.19 -13.85 0.65
N SER A 454 -40.04 -13.58 0.05
CA SER A 454 -38.75 -13.52 0.73
C SER A 454 -38.67 -12.37 1.74
N LEU A 455 -39.04 -11.15 1.33
CA LEU A 455 -39.09 -9.96 2.21
C LEU A 455 -40.00 -10.15 3.43
N VAL A 456 -41.19 -10.76 3.23
CA VAL A 456 -42.12 -11.05 4.34
C VAL A 456 -41.54 -12.07 5.33
N ARG A 457 -40.77 -13.06 4.86
CA ARG A 457 -40.08 -14.02 5.75
C ARG A 457 -38.95 -13.36 6.53
N GLN A 458 -38.19 -12.47 5.89
CA GLN A 458 -37.11 -11.72 6.54
C GLN A 458 -37.63 -10.77 7.62
N TYR A 459 -38.70 -10.02 7.34
CA TYR A 459 -39.34 -9.14 8.33
C TYR A 459 -39.79 -9.90 9.59
N LYS A 460 -40.32 -11.13 9.42
CA LYS A 460 -40.70 -11.99 10.56
C LYS A 460 -39.49 -12.47 11.37
N SER A 461 -38.36 -12.77 10.72
CA SER A 461 -37.12 -13.18 11.39
C SER A 461 -36.49 -12.05 12.21
N ILE A 462 -36.40 -10.85 11.62
CA ILE A 462 -35.85 -9.65 12.29
C ILE A 462 -36.71 -9.28 13.50
N LYS A 463 -38.04 -9.30 13.34
CA LYS A 463 -38.97 -9.06 14.44
C LYS A 463 -38.76 -10.07 15.59
N GLY A 464 -38.49 -11.34 15.28
CA GLY A 464 -38.19 -12.37 16.28
C GLY A 464 -36.90 -12.12 17.06
N GLN A 465 -35.82 -11.71 16.39
CA GLN A 465 -34.53 -11.43 17.03
C GLN A 465 -34.56 -10.17 17.90
N TYR A 466 -35.21 -9.10 17.42
CA TYR A 466 -35.33 -7.84 18.17
C TYR A 466 -36.05 -8.02 19.52
N PHE A 467 -37.06 -8.89 19.60
CA PHE A 467 -37.75 -9.19 20.86
C PHE A 467 -36.97 -10.13 21.79
N ALA A 468 -36.07 -10.96 21.24
CA ALA A 468 -35.20 -11.83 22.03
C ALA A 468 -34.05 -11.04 22.70
N GLU A 469 -33.50 -10.02 22.04
CA GLU A 469 -32.46 -9.15 22.64
C GLU A 469 -33.02 -8.24 23.74
N GLN A 470 -34.22 -7.66 23.57
CA GLN A 470 -34.85 -6.85 24.62
C GLN A 470 -35.22 -7.63 25.89
N THR A 471 -35.34 -8.96 25.81
CA THR A 471 -35.60 -9.80 26.99
C THR A 471 -34.31 -10.22 27.70
N ALA A 472 -33.16 -10.21 27.02
CA ALA A 472 -31.86 -10.54 27.61
C ALA A 472 -31.20 -9.37 28.36
N GLU A 473 -31.57 -8.11 28.06
CA GLU A 473 -30.93 -6.91 28.62
C GLU A 473 -31.49 -6.47 29.98
N ARG A 474 -32.40 -7.24 30.60
CA ARG A 474 -33.04 -6.90 31.89
C ARG A 474 -32.45 -7.56 33.14
N ASP A 475 -31.42 -8.40 33.01
CA ASP A 475 -30.82 -9.09 34.16
C ASP A 475 -29.45 -8.50 34.56
N TYR A 476 -29.50 -7.67 35.62
CA TYR A 476 -28.50 -7.46 36.69
C TYR A 476 -27.02 -7.11 36.37
N ILE A 477 -26.60 -5.90 36.78
CA ILE A 477 -25.28 -5.64 37.41
C ILE A 477 -25.46 -4.63 38.57
N PRO A 478 -25.12 -4.96 39.83
CA PRO A 478 -25.09 -4.00 40.94
C PRO A 478 -23.77 -3.22 40.94
N VAL A 479 -23.86 -1.89 41.04
CA VAL A 479 -22.70 -0.99 41.14
C VAL A 479 -22.27 -0.87 42.60
N SER A 480 -21.07 -1.37 42.92
CA SER A 480 -20.36 -1.13 44.17
C SER A 480 -19.34 -0.01 43.96
N MET A 481 -19.53 1.14 44.60
CA MET A 481 -18.57 2.24 44.63
C MET A 481 -17.56 2.05 45.77
N SER A 482 -16.26 1.98 45.47
CA SER A 482 -15.23 2.39 46.44
C SER A 482 -13.88 2.73 45.80
N ASN A 483 -13.31 3.84 46.31
CA ASN A 483 -11.89 4.15 46.52
C ASN A 483 -11.03 4.71 45.37
N THR A 484 -10.99 6.05 45.37
CA THR A 484 -9.91 6.91 44.84
C THR A 484 -8.66 6.83 45.71
N PRO A 485 -7.44 6.72 45.14
CA PRO A 485 -6.21 7.05 45.85
C PRO A 485 -5.64 8.41 45.43
N VAL A 486 -5.15 9.10 46.45
CA VAL A 486 -4.58 10.44 46.50
C VAL A 486 -3.20 10.49 45.82
N MET A 487 -2.98 11.53 44.99
CA MET A 487 -1.68 11.89 44.40
C MET A 487 -0.66 12.27 45.48
N ARG A 488 0.55 11.69 45.41
CA ARG A 488 1.74 12.20 46.10
C ARG A 488 2.52 13.14 45.17
N ALA A 489 2.87 14.31 45.69
CA ALA A 489 3.80 15.24 45.08
C ALA A 489 5.24 14.67 45.07
N ALA A 490 5.95 14.88 43.97
CA ALA A 490 7.35 14.52 43.80
C ALA A 490 8.27 15.71 44.15
N ASN A 491 9.31 15.42 44.92
CA ASN A 491 10.59 16.12 44.88
C ASN A 491 11.51 15.35 43.91
#